data_AF-A0A7C6FA81-F1
#
_entry.id   AF-A0A7C6FA81-F1
#
_cell.length_a   1.000
_cell.length_b   1.000
_cell.length_c   1.000
_cell.angle_alpha   90.00
_cell.angle_beta   90.00
_cell.angle_gamma   90.00
#
_symmetry.space_group_name_H-M   'P 1'
#
loop_
_entity.id
_entity.type
_entity.pdbx_description
1 polymer ?
#
loop_
_entity_poly.entity_id
_entity_poly.type
_entity_poly.pdbx_seq_one_letter_code
_entity_poly.pdbx_strand_id
1 'polypeptide(L)' 'MKNVALIESKFQEIFSELEKEVMEILMNEGFDRKQTNLRVQPLKSTKQILENALDSIKMVEKKAQDDIAKG' A
#
# COMPACT_ATOMS: atom_id res chain seq x y z
N MET A 1 2.15 -17.80 -9.89
CA MET A 1 1.57 -18.19 -8.58
C MET A 1 2.41 -17.80 -7.35
N LYS A 2 3.60 -18.35 -7.05
CA LYS A 2 4.36 -18.00 -5.80
C LYS A 2 4.83 -16.53 -5.72
N ASN A 3 5.00 -15.87 -6.86
CA ASN A 3 5.59 -14.53 -6.92
C ASN A 3 4.61 -13.43 -6.46
N VAL A 4 3.33 -13.51 -6.80
CA VAL A 4 2.34 -12.49 -6.41
C VAL A 4 2.08 -12.53 -4.91
N ALA A 5 2.00 -13.71 -4.29
CA ALA A 5 1.87 -13.83 -2.84
C ALA A 5 3.08 -13.25 -2.09
N LEU A 6 4.30 -13.46 -2.61
CA LEU A 6 5.51 -12.85 -2.05
C LEU A 6 5.49 -11.32 -2.21
N ILE A 7 5.13 -10.82 -3.39
CA ILE A 7 4.97 -9.37 -3.63
C ILE A 7 3.95 -8.79 -2.66
N GLU A 8 2.78 -9.41 -2.51
CA GLU A 8 1.75 -8.96 -1.58
C GLU A 8 2.25 -8.90 -0.14
N SER A 9 3.00 -9.91 0.32
CA SER A 9 3.60 -9.87 1.66
C SER A 9 4.55 -8.68 1.86
N LYS A 10 5.33 -8.32 0.82
CA LYS A 10 6.22 -7.15 0.85
C LYS A 10 5.47 -5.83 0.85
N PHE A 11 4.35 -5.75 0.14
CA PHE A 11 3.46 -4.59 0.22
C PHE A 11 2.86 -4.45 1.63
N GLN A 12 2.47 -5.54 2.28
CA GLN A 12 1.97 -5.49 3.66
C GLN A 12 3.03 -5.03 4.66
N GLU A 13 4.28 -5.48 4.51
CA GLU A 13 5.41 -4.95 5.29
C GLU A 13 5.52 -3.42 5.12
N ILE A 14 5.48 -2.91 3.89
CA ILE A 14 5.56 -1.47 3.59
C ILE A 14 4.35 -0.71 4.17
N PHE A 15 3.14 -1.25 4.05
CA PHE A 15 1.95 -0.62 4.62
C PHE A 15 2.01 -0.53 6.15
N SER A 16 2.54 -1.56 6.80
CA SER A 16 2.73 -1.53 8.25
C SER A 16 3.71 -0.43 8.67
N GLU A 17 4.80 -0.22 7.92
CA GLU A 17 5.73 0.88 8.19
C GLU A 17 5.10 2.25 7.94
N LEU A 18 4.32 2.43 6.87
CA LEU A 18 3.57 3.67 6.61
C LEU A 18 2.57 3.97 7.74
N GLU A 19 1.91 2.95 8.27
CA GLU A 19 0.97 3.10 9.38
C GLU A 19 1.66 3.51 10.67
N LYS A 20 2.85 2.96 10.96
CA LYS A 20 3.69 3.41 12.08
C LYS A 20 4.06 4.88 11.94
N GLU A 21 4.51 5.30 10.77
CA GLU A 21 4.89 6.70 10.52
C GLU A 21 3.69 7.65 10.69
N VAL A 22 2.50 7.26 10.21
CA VAL A 22 1.27 8.03 10.46
C VAL A 22 0.98 8.12 11.95
N MET A 23 1.10 7.03 12.70
CA MET A 23 0.85 7.02 14.14
C MET A 23 1.84 7.92 14.90
N GLU A 24 3.12 7.89 14.54
CA GLU A 24 4.14 8.80 15.10
C GLU A 24 3.79 10.27 14.88
N ILE A 25 3.28 10.62 13.69
CA ILE A 25 2.82 11.98 13.40
C ILE A 25 1.59 12.34 14.24
N LEU A 26 0.62 11.44 14.36
CA LEU A 26 -0.63 11.68 15.11
C LEU A 26 -0.40 11.79 16.62
N MET A 27 0.61 11.10 17.15
CA MET A 27 0.98 11.14 18.57
C MET A 27 1.86 12.34 18.93
N ASN A 28 2.30 13.14 17.96
CA ASN A 28 3.14 14.29 18.23
C ASN A 28 2.30 15.47 18.76
N GLU A 29 2.36 15.69 20.07
CA GLU A 29 1.65 16.78 20.77
C GLU A 29 2.07 18.19 20.33
N GLY A 30 3.23 18.32 19.66
CA GLY A 30 3.71 19.58 19.11
C GLY A 30 3.12 19.95 17.75
N PHE A 31 2.37 19.05 17.10
CA PHE A 31 1.74 19.34 15.82
C PHE A 31 0.32 19.86 15.98
N ASP A 32 0.07 21.01 15.36
CA ASP A 32 -1.31 21.43 15.12
C ASP A 32 -1.94 20.62 13.98
N ARG A 33 -3.26 20.76 13.82
CA ARG A 33 -4.02 20.07 12.77
C ARG A 33 -3.46 20.31 11.36
N LYS A 34 -2.94 21.51 11.07
CA LYS A 34 -2.42 21.86 9.75
C LYS A 34 -1.11 21.12 9.49
N GLN A 35 -0.21 21.09 10.48
CA GLN A 35 1.07 20.39 10.41
C GLN A 35 0.87 18.88 10.31
N THR A 36 -0.02 18.31 11.12
CA THR A 36 -0.40 16.90 11.03
C THR A 36 -0.91 16.55 9.62
N ASN A 37 -1.84 17.35 9.09
CA ASN A 37 -2.38 17.12 7.74
C ASN A 37 -1.30 17.20 6.65
N LEU A 38 -0.43 18.21 6.70
CA LEU A 38 0.66 18.38 5.74
C LEU A 38 1.63 17.19 5.72
N ARG A 39 1.86 16.57 6.89
CA ARG A 39 2.76 15.43 7.04
C ARG A 39 2.09 14.09 6.69
N VAL A 40 0.81 13.91 6.99
CA VAL A 40 0.06 12.69 6.65
C VAL A 40 -0.28 12.62 5.16
N GLN A 41 -0.49 13.76 4.49
CA GLN A 41 -0.94 13.78 3.09
C GLN A 41 -0.01 12.99 2.13
N PRO A 42 1.33 13.17 2.16
CA PRO A 42 2.23 12.38 1.33
C PRO A 42 2.16 10.87 1.60
N LEU A 43 1.99 10.46 2.87
CA LEU A 43 1.87 9.05 3.26
C LEU A 43 0.58 8.43 2.72
N LYS A 44 -0.53 9.17 2.79
CA LYS A 44 -1.80 8.77 2.19
C LYS A 44 -1.67 8.58 0.67
N SER A 45 -1.07 9.54 -0.03
CA SER A 45 -0.85 9.43 -1.48
C SER A 45 0.07 8.25 -1.83
N THR A 46 1.11 8.01 -1.04
CA THR A 46 2.04 6.88 -1.22
C THR A 46 1.32 5.54 -1.05
N LYS A 47 0.52 5.37 0.03
CA LYS A 47 -0.29 4.16 0.24
C LYS A 47 -1.21 3.89 -0.95
N GLN A 48 -1.92 4.91 -1.44
CA GLN A 48 -2.83 4.76 -2.57
C GLN A 48 -2.12 4.33 -3.86
N ILE A 49 -0.94 4.89 -4.16
CA ILE A 49 -0.14 4.51 -5.34
C ILE A 49 0.26 3.04 -5.26
N LEU A 50 0.70 2.60 -4.07
CA LEU A 50 1.09 1.23 -3.84
C LEU A 50 -0.10 0.25 -3.90
N GLU A 51 -1.25 0.61 -3.32
CA GLU A 51 -2.48 -0.18 -3.44
C GLU A 51 -2.88 -0.37 -4.91
N ASN A 52 -2.90 0.71 -5.68
CA ASN A 52 -3.21 0.66 -7.11
C ASN A 52 -2.23 -0.23 -7.90
N ALA A 53 -0.94 -0.19 -7.54
CA ALA A 53 0.09 -1.02 -8.15
C ALA A 53 -0.11 -2.51 -7.81
N LEU A 54 -0.40 -2.84 -6.55
CA LEU A 54 -0.67 -4.20 -6.11
C LEU A 54 -1.91 -4.77 -6.81
N ASP A 55 -2.97 -3.98 -6.91
CA ASP A 55 -4.20 -4.36 -7.61
C ASP A 55 -3.93 -4.62 -9.10
N SER A 56 -3.14 -3.76 -9.75
CA SER A 56 -2.74 -3.95 -11.15
C SER A 56 -1.98 -5.27 -11.35
N ILE A 57 -1.07 -5.61 -10.44
CA ILE A 57 -0.32 -6.88 -10.47
C ILE A 57 -1.26 -8.08 -10.31
N LYS A 58 -2.19 -8.02 -9.34
CA LYS A 58 -3.18 -9.07 -9.09
C LYS A 58 -4.11 -9.27 -10.28
N MET A 59 -4.52 -8.20 -10.96
CA MET A 59 -5.34 -8.28 -12.17
C MET A 59 -4.63 -9.02 -13.30
N VAL A 60 -3.33 -8.76 -13.51
CA VAL A 60 -2.55 -9.44 -14.55
C VAL A 60 -2.42 -10.94 -14.24
N GLU A 61 -2.12 -11.32 -12.99
CA GLU A 61 -2.05 -12.73 -12.60
C GLU A 61 -3.41 -13.43 -12.76
N LYS A 62 -4.50 -12.78 -12.36
CA LYS A 62 -5.85 -13.32 -12.55
C LYS A 62 -6.15 -13.56 -14.02
N LYS A 63 -5.82 -12.61 -14.90
CA LYS A 63 -6.00 -12.79 -16.34
C LYS A 63 -5.19 -13.98 -16.88
N ALA A 64 -3.94 -14.13 -16.46
CA ALA A 64 -3.12 -15.27 -16.87
C ALA A 64 -3.72 -16.61 -16.41
N GLN A 65 -4.29 -16.67 -15.21
CA GLN A 65 -4.99 -17.87 -14.72
C GLN A 65 -6.26 -18.17 -15.51
N ASP A 66 -7.05 -17.14 -15.81
CA ASP A 66 -8.28 -17.28 -16.62
C ASP A 66 -7.96 -17.75 -18.04
N ASP A 67 -6.86 -17.27 -18.64
CA ASP A 67 -6.40 -17.70 -19.97
C ASP A 67 -5.95 -19.17 -19.97
N ILE A 68 -5.26 -19.63 -18.91
CA ILE A 68 -4.88 -21.04 -18.73
C ILE A 68 -6.12 -21.93 -18.54
N ALA A 69 -7.13 -21.46 -17.80
CA ALA A 69 -8.34 -22.25 -17.51
C ALA A 69 -9.29 -22.38 -18.72
N LYS A 70 -9.18 -21.50 -19.71
CA LYS A 70 -9.99 -21.50 -20.94
C LYS A 70 -9.33 -22.22 -22.12
N GLY A 71 -8.03 -22.51 -22.04
CA GLY A 71 -7.27 -23.26 -23.04
C GLY A 71 -7.20 -24.74 -22.72
#